data_AF-A0A5J9VVM4-F1
#
_entry.id   AF-A0A5J9VVM4-F1
#
_cell.length_a   1.000
_cell.length_b   1.000
_cell.length_c   1.000
_cell.angle_alpha   90.00
_cell.angle_beta   90.00
_cell.angle_gamma   90.00
#
_symmetry.space_group_name_H-M   'P 1'
#
loop_
_entity.id
_entity.type
_entity.pdbx_description
1 polymer ?
#
loop_
_entity_poly.entity_id
_entity_poly.type
_entity_poly.pdbx_seq_one_letter_code
_entity_poly.pdbx_strand_id
1 'polypeptide(L)'
;MAGPPKAIVSPRFCVPHELHLTATMKLAGGCTVTDGSGAVLLQMDPIFFRFRGHCRVLLDAAGRPLLTVFSMPNRWDVFGGDSSNRCDLLFTARKSSVIQLRTHLDIFLATNTAQLTCDFKLKCSFNDRSWVLYRGTSSNDIAQVRRQYIVPSAVLGRRTFDLTVFPNVDYAFITALVLISDEICRDRQH
;
A
#
# COMPACT_ATOMS: atom_id res chain seq x y z
N MET A 1 -22.55 -15.25 -1.64
CA MET A 1 -21.37 -14.81 -0.86
C MET A 1 -20.19 -14.73 -1.82
N ALA A 2 -19.53 -13.58 -1.97
CA ALA A 2 -18.34 -13.49 -2.80
C ALA A 2 -17.18 -14.24 -2.11
N GLY A 3 -16.45 -15.08 -2.86
CA GLY A 3 -15.32 -15.83 -2.32
C GLY A 3 -14.21 -14.94 -1.73
N PRO A 4 -13.28 -15.52 -0.95
CA PRO A 4 -12.14 -14.79 -0.41
C PRO A 4 -11.35 -14.13 -1.56
N PRO A 5 -10.78 -12.93 -1.36
CA PRO A 5 -10.02 -12.28 -2.40
C PRO A 5 -8.84 -13.16 -2.79
N LYS A 6 -8.59 -13.32 -4.10
CA LYS A 6 -7.38 -13.97 -4.58
C LYS A 6 -6.17 -13.18 -4.07
N ALA A 7 -5.15 -13.87 -3.58
CA ALA A 7 -3.90 -13.23 -3.19
C ALA A 7 -3.27 -12.49 -4.37
N ILE A 8 -2.77 -11.27 -4.13
CA ILE A 8 -2.24 -10.39 -5.18
C ILE A 8 -0.74 -10.57 -5.32
N VAL A 9 -0.01 -10.63 -4.21
CA VAL A 9 1.43 -10.83 -4.15
C VAL A 9 1.73 -12.31 -3.94
N SER A 10 1.18 -12.91 -2.87
CA SER A 10 1.37 -14.33 -2.59
C SER A 10 0.39 -14.83 -1.52
N PRO A 11 -0.16 -16.06 -1.65
CA PRO A 11 -1.06 -16.64 -0.64
C PRO A 11 -0.46 -16.72 0.78
N ARG A 12 0.87 -16.76 0.90
CA ARG A 12 1.55 -16.76 2.21
C ARG A 12 1.33 -15.47 3.00
N PHE A 13 0.92 -14.39 2.34
CA PHE A 13 0.61 -13.10 2.96
C PHE A 13 -0.89 -12.96 3.27
N CYS A 14 -1.65 -14.05 3.19
CA CYS A 14 -3.07 -14.09 3.53
C CYS A 14 -3.25 -14.94 4.79
N VAL A 15 -3.79 -14.35 5.85
CA VAL A 15 -4.07 -15.04 7.11
C VAL A 15 -5.59 -15.18 7.33
N PRO A 16 -6.08 -16.25 7.98
CA PRO A 16 -7.51 -16.52 8.10
C PRO A 16 -8.24 -15.68 9.15
N HIS A 17 -7.52 -14.81 9.88
CA HIS A 17 -8.03 -13.94 10.92
C HIS A 17 -7.68 -12.48 10.61
N GLU A 18 -8.34 -11.55 11.30
CA GLU A 18 -7.99 -10.13 11.23
C GLU A 18 -6.59 -9.91 11.79
N LEU A 19 -5.78 -9.13 11.08
CA LEU A 19 -4.40 -8.87 11.41
C LEU A 19 -4.17 -7.38 11.64
N HIS A 20 -3.75 -7.04 12.86
CA HIS A 20 -3.30 -5.69 13.20
C HIS A 20 -1.78 -5.58 12.98
N LEU A 21 -1.39 -4.63 12.14
CA LEU A 21 0.01 -4.35 11.84
C LEU A 21 0.33 -2.88 12.13
N THR A 22 1.61 -2.61 12.37
CA THR A 22 2.13 -1.25 12.51
C THR A 22 3.16 -0.98 11.43
N ALA A 23 2.87 -0.02 10.54
CA ALA A 23 3.84 0.46 9.56
C ALA A 23 4.54 1.72 10.08
N THR A 24 5.86 1.64 10.16
CA THR A 24 6.71 2.73 10.66
C THR A 24 7.57 3.27 9.53
N MET A 25 7.25 4.47 9.07
CA MET A 25 7.98 5.16 8.01
C MET A 25 9.06 6.09 8.57
N LYS A 26 10.26 5.93 8.03
CA LYS A 26 11.44 6.78 8.31
C LYS A 26 11.47 7.97 7.35
N LEU A 27 12.10 9.07 7.77
CA LEU A 27 12.28 10.29 6.95
C LEU A 27 12.93 9.99 5.59
N ALA A 28 13.94 9.11 5.57
CA ALA A 28 14.67 8.72 4.36
C ALA A 28 13.85 7.83 3.39
N GLY A 29 12.57 7.56 3.67
CA GLY A 29 11.66 6.84 2.79
C GLY A 29 11.56 5.33 3.04
N GLY A 30 12.42 4.75 3.88
CA GLY A 30 12.31 3.36 4.30
C GLY A 30 11.13 3.11 5.26
N CYS A 31 10.62 1.88 5.28
CA CYS A 31 9.51 1.47 6.12
C CYS A 31 9.81 0.13 6.80
N THR A 32 9.24 -0.08 7.99
CA THR A 32 9.21 -1.38 8.66
C THR A 32 7.78 -1.67 9.09
N VAL A 33 7.29 -2.86 8.76
CA VAL A 33 5.95 -3.33 9.15
C VAL A 33 6.11 -4.44 10.18
N THR A 34 5.49 -4.26 11.34
CA THR A 34 5.52 -5.23 12.44
C THR A 34 4.12 -5.74 12.78
N ASP A 35 4.04 -6.93 13.36
CA ASP A 35 2.83 -7.42 14.00
C ASP A 35 2.66 -6.86 15.43
N GLY A 36 1.59 -7.29 16.11
CA GLY A 36 1.29 -6.89 17.49
C GLY A 36 2.30 -7.34 18.54
N SER A 37 3.18 -8.30 18.22
CA SER A 37 4.29 -8.71 19.09
C SER A 37 5.55 -7.86 18.88
N GLY A 38 5.57 -7.02 17.83
CA GLY A 38 6.73 -6.25 17.41
C GLY A 38 7.64 -7.01 16.44
N ALA A 39 7.28 -8.23 16.02
CA ALA A 39 8.06 -8.98 15.04
C ALA A 39 7.97 -8.31 13.67
N VAL A 40 9.12 -8.14 13.01
CA VAL A 40 9.18 -7.53 11.67
C VAL A 40 8.68 -8.54 10.64
N LEU A 41 7.64 -8.16 9.89
CA LEU A 41 7.09 -8.98 8.81
C LEU A 41 7.61 -8.53 7.44
N LEU A 42 7.69 -7.22 7.23
CA LEU A 42 8.06 -6.61 5.96
C LEU A 42 8.97 -5.41 6.19
N GLN A 43 9.84 -5.17 5.22
CA GLN A 43 10.74 -4.02 5.20
C GLN A 43 10.65 -3.33 3.84
N MET A 44 10.92 -2.04 3.79
CA MET A 44 11.03 -1.32 2.53
C MET A 44 12.38 -0.61 2.46
N ASP A 45 13.03 -0.81 1.33
CA ASP A 45 14.23 -0.09 0.98
C ASP A 45 13.99 1.42 0.81
N PRO A 46 15.04 2.24 0.92
CA PRO A 46 14.99 3.64 0.52
C PRO A 46 14.56 3.82 -0.94
N ILE A 47 14.30 5.07 -1.32
CA ILE A 47 13.97 5.44 -2.70
C ILE A 47 15.19 5.18 -3.60
N PHE A 48 15.01 4.37 -4.65
CA PHE A 48 15.99 4.20 -5.71
C PHE A 48 15.55 4.92 -6.97
N PHE A 49 16.43 5.73 -7.55
CA PHE A 49 16.22 6.27 -8.88
C PHE A 49 16.67 5.24 -9.92
N ARG A 50 15.76 4.88 -10.84
CA ARG A 50 16.07 4.10 -12.05
C ARG A 50 15.79 4.97 -13.27
N PHE A 51 16.21 4.52 -14.45
CA PHE A 51 16.07 5.24 -15.72
C PHE A 51 14.64 5.75 -16.05
N ARG A 52 13.59 5.23 -15.40
CA ARG A 52 12.17 5.57 -15.64
C ARG A 52 11.49 6.32 -14.50
N GLY A 53 12.25 6.86 -13.55
CA GLY A 53 11.71 7.54 -12.35
C GLY A 53 12.24 6.89 -11.07
N HIS A 54 11.58 7.16 -9.94
CA HIS A 54 11.94 6.51 -8.69
C HIS A 54 11.06 5.29 -8.40
N CYS A 55 11.68 4.30 -7.77
CA CYS A 55 11.03 3.08 -7.34
C CYS A 55 11.40 2.76 -5.89
N ARG A 56 10.61 1.89 -5.27
CA ARG A 56 10.89 1.32 -3.96
C ARG A 56 10.61 -0.17 -4.01
N VAL A 57 11.40 -0.93 -3.25
CA VAL A 57 11.25 -2.39 -3.17
C VAL A 57 10.71 -2.74 -1.78
N LEU A 58 9.65 -3.53 -1.75
CA LEU A 58 9.15 -4.16 -0.53
C LEU A 58 9.84 -5.52 -0.38
N LEU A 59 10.43 -5.72 0.79
CA LEU A 59 11.19 -6.90 1.17
C LEU A 59 10.43 -7.69 2.23
N ASP A 60 10.66 -9.00 2.29
CA ASP A 60 10.29 -9.80 3.46
C ASP A 60 11.22 -9.54 4.66
N ALA A 61 10.91 -10.17 5.80
CA ALA A 61 11.72 -10.08 7.02
C ALA A 61 13.19 -10.54 6.83
N ALA A 62 13.48 -11.35 5.80
CA ALA A 62 14.81 -11.84 5.47
C ALA A 62 15.53 -10.97 4.42
N GLY A 63 14.93 -9.83 4.02
CA GLY A 63 15.50 -8.92 3.04
C GLY A 63 15.34 -9.36 1.58
N ARG A 64 14.45 -10.33 1.29
CA ARG A 64 14.22 -10.78 -0.09
C ARG A 64 13.14 -9.94 -0.76
N PRO A 65 13.32 -9.54 -2.04
CA PRO A 65 12.36 -8.70 -2.74
C PRO A 65 11.04 -9.43 -3.00
N LEU A 66 9.94 -8.80 -2.60
CA LEU A 66 8.58 -9.28 -2.79
C LEU A 66 7.87 -8.57 -3.95
N LEU A 67 8.02 -7.25 -4.02
CA LEU A 67 7.47 -6.42 -5.08
C LEU A 67 8.26 -5.11 -5.22
N THR A 68 8.12 -4.50 -6.39
CA THR A 68 8.69 -3.19 -6.71
C THR A 68 7.57 -2.23 -7.10
N VAL A 69 7.53 -1.07 -6.45
CA VAL A 69 6.59 0.03 -6.73
C VAL A 69 7.33 1.08 -7.55
N PHE A 70 6.91 1.29 -8.80
CA PHE A 70 7.36 2.41 -9.63
C PHE A 70 6.39 3.57 -9.51
N SER A 71 6.91 4.74 -9.17
CA SER A 71 6.12 5.96 -9.09
C SER A 71 6.24 6.77 -10.38
N MET A 72 5.09 7.20 -10.89
CA MET A 72 4.94 8.08 -12.05
C MET A 72 3.88 9.15 -11.74
N PRO A 73 3.84 10.27 -12.47
CA PRO A 73 2.83 11.30 -12.25
C PRO A 73 1.40 10.73 -12.24
N ASN A 74 0.74 10.82 -11.07
CA ASN A 74 -0.62 10.32 -10.81
C ASN A 74 -0.84 8.80 -11.01
N ARG A 75 0.23 8.00 -11.13
CA ARG A 75 0.16 6.57 -11.42
C ARG A 75 1.30 5.81 -10.73
N TRP A 76 0.97 4.63 -10.21
CA TRP A 76 1.95 3.70 -9.65
C TRP A 76 1.76 2.33 -10.29
N ASP A 77 2.84 1.76 -10.81
CA ASP A 77 2.86 0.39 -11.31
C ASP A 77 3.59 -0.49 -10.30
N VAL A 78 3.00 -1.63 -9.94
CA VAL A 78 3.56 -2.55 -8.95
C VAL A 78 3.84 -3.90 -9.59
N PHE A 79 5.10 -4.32 -9.54
CA PHE A 79 5.61 -5.54 -10.14
C PHE A 79 6.03 -6.54 -9.06
N GLY A 80 5.90 -7.84 -9.32
CA GLY A 80 6.40 -8.90 -8.45
C GLY A 80 7.93 -8.94 -8.43
N GLY A 81 8.50 -9.19 -7.25
CA GLY A 81 9.96 -9.21 -7.03
C GLY A 81 10.65 -7.87 -7.31
N ASP A 82 11.95 -7.93 -7.58
CA ASP A 82 12.73 -6.81 -8.11
C ASP A 82 12.64 -6.78 -9.64
N SER A 83 11.49 -6.33 -10.16
CA SER A 83 11.21 -6.34 -11.59
C SER A 83 10.58 -5.03 -12.07
N SER A 84 10.72 -4.79 -13.38
CA SER A 84 9.95 -3.80 -14.14
C SER A 84 9.38 -4.38 -15.44
N ASN A 85 9.39 -5.71 -15.56
CA ASN A 85 8.85 -6.41 -16.73
C ASN A 85 7.32 -6.43 -16.65
N ARG A 86 6.65 -6.15 -17.77
CA ARG A 86 5.18 -6.19 -17.87
C ARG A 86 4.59 -7.55 -17.50
N CYS A 87 5.32 -8.65 -17.69
CA CYS A 87 4.87 -9.99 -17.32
C CYS A 87 4.76 -10.17 -15.80
N ASP A 88 5.51 -9.35 -15.03
CA ASP A 88 5.51 -9.38 -13.57
C ASP A 88 4.58 -8.32 -12.98
N LEU A 89 3.82 -7.58 -13.80
CA LEU A 89 2.88 -6.57 -13.31
C LEU A 89 1.81 -7.25 -12.45
N LEU A 90 1.64 -6.78 -11.21
CA LEU A 90 0.60 -7.24 -10.29
C LEU A 90 -0.63 -6.34 -10.40
N PHE A 91 -0.42 -5.03 -10.30
CA PHE A 91 -1.47 -4.04 -10.40
C PHE A 91 -0.93 -2.64 -10.74
N THR A 92 -1.83 -1.78 -11.19
CA THR A 92 -1.62 -0.35 -11.38
C THR A 92 -2.58 0.41 -10.47
N ALA A 93 -2.07 1.34 -9.67
CA ALA A 93 -2.87 2.31 -8.93
C ALA A 93 -2.87 3.65 -9.67
N ARG A 94 -4.04 4.30 -9.77
CA ARG A 94 -4.19 5.61 -10.40
C ARG A 94 -4.92 6.55 -9.47
N LYS A 95 -4.47 7.80 -9.43
CA LYS A 95 -5.22 8.87 -8.77
C LYS A 95 -6.50 9.13 -9.57
N SER A 96 -7.64 8.91 -8.93
CA SER A 96 -8.93 9.32 -9.48
C SER A 96 -9.15 10.81 -9.20
N SER A 97 -9.88 11.49 -10.09
CA SER A 97 -9.98 12.96 -10.16
C SER A 97 -10.21 13.64 -8.81
N VAL A 98 -9.52 14.78 -8.60
CA VAL A 98 -9.42 15.53 -7.33
C VAL A 98 -10.59 16.48 -7.17
N ILE A 99 -11.80 15.95 -7.05
CA ILE A 99 -12.97 16.78 -6.73
C ILE A 99 -13.33 16.51 -5.26
N GLN A 100 -13.23 17.56 -4.43
CA GLN A 100 -13.54 17.65 -2.99
C GLN A 100 -12.60 16.91 -2.02
N LEU A 101 -11.51 17.52 -1.53
CA LEU A 101 -10.73 17.17 -0.29
C LEU A 101 -10.34 15.70 0.02
N ARG A 102 -10.77 14.74 -0.80
CA ARG A 102 -10.67 13.29 -0.68
C ARG A 102 -9.89 12.85 -1.90
N THR A 103 -8.77 12.16 -1.67
CA THR A 103 -8.07 11.49 -2.77
C THR A 103 -8.56 10.07 -2.79
N HIS A 104 -9.01 9.63 -3.95
CA HIS A 104 -9.35 8.24 -4.17
C HIS A 104 -8.29 7.65 -5.12
N LEU A 105 -7.81 6.45 -4.82
CA LEU A 105 -7.03 5.66 -5.78
C LEU A 105 -7.92 4.57 -6.34
N ASP A 106 -7.92 4.46 -7.65
CA ASP A 106 -8.49 3.34 -8.37
C ASP A 106 -7.36 2.35 -8.67
N ILE A 107 -7.53 1.10 -8.25
CA ILE A 107 -6.56 0.03 -8.41
C ILE A 107 -7.07 -0.95 -9.45
N PHE A 108 -6.24 -1.24 -10.44
CA PHE A 108 -6.53 -2.16 -11.54
C PHE A 108 -5.52 -3.31 -11.49
N LEU A 109 -6.00 -4.54 -11.33
CA LEU A 109 -5.15 -5.72 -11.40
C LEU A 109 -4.63 -5.91 -12.82
N ALA A 110 -3.46 -6.52 -12.98
CA ALA A 110 -2.88 -6.77 -14.30
C ALA A 110 -3.79 -7.63 -15.20
N THR A 111 -4.61 -8.50 -14.61
CA THR A 111 -5.62 -9.30 -15.32
C THR A 111 -6.81 -8.49 -15.83
N ASN A 112 -7.03 -7.29 -15.31
CA ASN A 112 -8.08 -6.37 -15.74
C ASN A 112 -7.59 -5.50 -16.90
N THR A 113 -7.60 -6.07 -18.10
CA THR A 113 -7.11 -5.42 -19.32
C THR A 113 -8.06 -4.35 -19.85
N ALA A 114 -9.36 -4.48 -19.59
CA ALA A 114 -10.37 -3.51 -20.04
C ALA A 114 -10.33 -2.20 -19.24
N GLN A 115 -9.98 -2.26 -17.96
CA GLN A 115 -9.87 -1.11 -17.04
C GLN A 115 -11.12 -0.21 -16.99
N LEU A 116 -12.30 -0.76 -17.33
CA LEU A 116 -13.57 -0.04 -17.29
C LEU A 116 -14.05 0.22 -15.86
N THR A 117 -13.77 -0.72 -14.96
CA THR A 117 -14.06 -0.64 -13.52
C THR A 117 -12.82 -1.03 -12.73
N CYS A 118 -12.53 -0.31 -11.64
CA CYS A 118 -11.43 -0.66 -10.76
C CYS A 118 -11.74 -1.94 -9.95
N ASP A 119 -10.71 -2.75 -9.71
CA ASP A 119 -10.79 -3.98 -8.89
C ASP A 119 -10.82 -3.64 -7.41
N PHE A 120 -10.14 -2.55 -7.02
CA PHE A 120 -10.18 -2.01 -5.67
C PHE A 120 -10.22 -0.49 -5.71
N LYS A 121 -10.80 0.07 -4.65
CA LYS A 121 -10.86 1.51 -4.46
C LYS A 121 -10.32 1.86 -3.09
N LEU A 122 -9.25 2.66 -3.05
CA LEU A 122 -8.75 3.23 -1.81
C LEU A 122 -9.36 4.63 -1.64
N LYS A 123 -10.08 4.86 -0.55
CA LYS A 123 -10.58 6.19 -0.21
C LYS A 123 -9.73 6.77 0.90
N CYS A 124 -9.08 7.90 0.65
CA CYS A 124 -8.27 8.61 1.63
C CYS A 124 -9.01 9.84 2.15
N SER A 125 -9.20 9.89 3.48
CA SER A 125 -9.59 11.12 4.19
C SER A 125 -8.34 11.76 4.77
N PHE A 126 -7.95 12.94 4.26
CA PHE A 126 -6.78 13.66 4.78
C PHE A 126 -7.04 14.29 6.15
N ASN A 127 -8.27 14.77 6.39
CA ASN A 127 -8.67 15.32 7.68
C ASN A 127 -8.58 14.25 8.77
N ASP A 128 -9.14 13.07 8.50
CA ASP A 128 -9.18 11.96 9.46
C ASP A 128 -7.89 11.15 9.48
N ARG A 129 -6.95 11.47 8.58
CA ARG A 129 -5.67 10.78 8.36
C ARG A 129 -5.85 9.26 8.28
N SER A 130 -6.94 8.85 7.64
CA SER A 130 -7.39 7.48 7.56
C SER A 130 -7.68 7.10 6.11
N TRP A 131 -7.38 5.85 5.78
CA TRP A 131 -7.63 5.28 4.47
C TRP A 131 -8.42 4.00 4.63
N VAL A 132 -9.36 3.77 3.73
CA VAL A 132 -10.17 2.55 3.71
C VAL A 132 -10.11 1.96 2.31
N LEU A 133 -9.77 0.68 2.23
CA LEU A 133 -9.70 -0.06 0.98
C LEU A 133 -10.97 -0.88 0.79
N TYR A 134 -11.58 -0.75 -0.38
CA TYR A 134 -12.80 -1.44 -0.78
C TYR A 134 -12.55 -2.37 -1.96
N ARG A 135 -13.30 -3.47 -2.03
CA ARG A 135 -13.33 -4.32 -3.24
C ARG A 135 -14.28 -3.73 -4.27
N GLY A 136 -13.77 -3.43 -5.46
CA GLY A 136 -14.51 -2.80 -6.56
C GLY A 136 -15.22 -1.52 -6.12
N THR A 137 -16.49 -1.41 -6.52
CA THR A 137 -17.40 -0.32 -6.11
C THR A 137 -18.25 -0.66 -4.89
N SER A 138 -18.04 -1.83 -4.27
CA SER A 138 -18.82 -2.25 -3.09
C SER A 138 -18.48 -1.41 -1.85
N SER A 139 -19.40 -1.38 -0.89
CA SER A 139 -19.19 -0.73 0.41
C SER A 139 -18.44 -1.61 1.42
N ASN A 140 -18.03 -2.82 1.03
CA ASN A 140 -17.32 -3.74 1.91
C ASN A 140 -15.83 -3.39 1.92
N ASP A 141 -15.38 -2.90 3.06
CA ASP A 141 -13.98 -2.67 3.33
C ASP A 141 -13.24 -4.00 3.53
N ILE A 142 -11.97 -4.01 3.14
CA ILE A 142 -11.07 -5.17 3.25
C ILE A 142 -9.78 -4.82 4.00
N ALA A 143 -9.52 -3.53 4.19
CA ALA A 143 -8.47 -3.05 5.06
C ALA A 143 -8.76 -1.62 5.49
N GLN A 144 -8.33 -1.29 6.69
CA GLN A 144 -8.38 0.06 7.25
C GLN A 144 -6.98 0.48 7.68
N VAL A 145 -6.64 1.74 7.41
CA VAL A 145 -5.36 2.34 7.77
C VAL A 145 -5.62 3.64 8.52
N ARG A 146 -4.96 3.84 9.65
CA ARG A 146 -5.05 5.08 10.42
C ARG A 146 -3.65 5.57 10.77
N ARG A 147 -3.35 6.83 10.48
CA ARG A 147 -2.10 7.44 10.94
C ARG A 147 -2.21 7.74 12.43
N GLN A 148 -1.23 7.29 13.21
CA GLN A 148 -1.15 7.62 14.64
C GLN A 148 -0.91 9.13 14.85
N TYR A 149 -1.42 9.66 15.97
CA TYR A 149 -1.10 11.02 16.39
C TYR A 149 0.38 11.10 16.77
N ILE A 150 1.02 12.22 16.43
CA ILE A 150 2.39 12.51 16.85
C ILE A 150 2.35 12.68 18.37
N VAL A 151 2.74 11.65 19.10
CA VAL A 151 3.08 11.81 20.53
C VAL A 151 4.36 12.65 20.58
N PRO A 152 4.48 13.68 21.43
CA PRO A 152 5.66 14.55 21.51
C PRO A 152 6.98 13.80 21.78
N SER A 153 6.90 12.60 22.36
CA SER A 153 8.01 11.68 22.61
C SER A 153 8.35 10.75 21.42
N ALA A 154 7.53 10.73 20.37
CA ALA A 154 7.84 10.01 19.14
C ALA A 154 8.91 10.79 18.36
N VAL A 155 10.04 10.12 18.12
CA VAL A 155 11.21 10.59 17.38
C VAL A 155 10.81 11.52 16.23
N LEU A 156 11.19 12.79 16.34
CA LEU A 156 10.95 13.86 15.39
C LEU A 156 11.20 13.34 13.95
N GLY A 157 10.12 13.21 13.16
CA GLY A 157 10.19 12.81 11.75
C GLY A 157 9.78 11.38 11.38
N ARG A 158 9.46 10.51 12.34
CA ARG A 158 8.89 9.19 12.04
C ARG A 158 7.36 9.26 11.90
N ARG A 159 6.77 8.54 10.94
CA ARG A 159 5.32 8.44 10.78
C ARG A 159 4.88 7.02 10.99
N THR A 160 3.89 6.81 11.86
CA THR A 160 3.38 5.49 12.20
C THR A 160 1.94 5.36 11.74
N PHE A 161 1.61 4.21 11.17
CA PHE A 161 0.27 3.86 10.70
C PHE A 161 -0.14 2.54 11.34
N ASP A 162 -1.35 2.54 11.90
CA ASP A 162 -2.05 1.33 12.32
C ASP A 162 -2.82 0.77 11.13
N LEU A 163 -2.61 -0.51 10.88
CA LEU A 163 -3.20 -1.25 9.78
C LEU A 163 -4.10 -2.33 10.36
N THR A 164 -5.33 -2.39 9.90
CA THR A 164 -6.23 -3.51 10.15
C THR A 164 -6.49 -4.18 8.81
N VAL A 165 -5.97 -5.40 8.66
CA VAL A 165 -6.12 -6.21 7.44
C VAL A 165 -7.13 -7.31 7.72
N PHE A 166 -8.21 -7.36 6.94
CA PHE A 166 -9.27 -8.33 7.16
C PHE A 166 -8.86 -9.75 6.71
N PRO A 167 -9.57 -10.79 7.19
CA PRO A 167 -9.27 -12.17 6.86
C PRO A 167 -9.11 -12.43 5.36
N ASN A 168 -8.10 -13.21 5.01
CA ASN A 168 -7.74 -13.64 3.66
C ASN A 168 -7.36 -12.50 2.70
N VAL A 169 -7.06 -11.32 3.21
CA VAL A 169 -6.52 -10.20 2.42
C VAL A 169 -5.00 -10.24 2.48
N ASP A 170 -4.36 -10.00 1.33
CA ASP A 170 -2.91 -10.00 1.18
C ASP A 170 -2.29 -8.76 1.85
N TYR A 171 -1.62 -8.93 2.99
CA TYR A 171 -1.07 -7.79 3.73
C TYR A 171 0.17 -7.16 3.05
N ALA A 172 0.85 -7.87 2.14
CA ALA A 172 1.94 -7.27 1.34
C ALA A 172 1.35 -6.30 0.29
N PHE A 173 0.21 -6.65 -0.30
CA PHE A 173 -0.57 -5.74 -1.14
C PHE A 173 -1.05 -4.51 -0.38
N ILE A 174 -1.62 -4.69 0.82
CA ILE A 174 -2.03 -3.55 1.67
C ILE A 174 -0.83 -2.65 1.98
N THR A 175 0.31 -3.25 2.31
CA THR A 175 1.54 -2.51 2.58
C THR A 175 1.98 -1.68 1.37
N ALA A 176 1.95 -2.23 0.15
CA ALA A 176 2.24 -1.47 -1.06
C ALA A 176 1.34 -0.23 -1.23
N LEU A 177 0.04 -0.34 -0.92
CA LEU A 177 -0.89 0.78 -0.98
C LEU A 177 -0.62 1.85 0.09
N VAL A 178 -0.16 1.44 1.28
CA VAL A 178 0.26 2.36 2.34
C VAL A 178 1.43 3.22 1.86
N LEU A 179 2.37 2.60 1.15
CA LEU A 179 3.56 3.26 0.62
C LEU A 179 3.21 4.30 -0.45
N ILE A 180 2.32 3.93 -1.37
CA ILE A 180 1.77 4.83 -2.40
C ILE A 180 1.02 6.00 -1.74
N SER A 181 0.24 5.71 -0.71
CA SER A 181 -0.59 6.73 -0.04
C SER A 181 0.23 7.73 0.78
N ASP A 182 1.30 7.29 1.45
CA ASP A 182 2.21 8.23 2.13
C ASP A 182 3.00 9.10 1.14
N GLU A 183 3.36 8.56 -0.03
CA GLU A 183 3.95 9.37 -1.10
C GLU A 183 3.01 10.51 -1.54
N ILE A 184 1.75 10.20 -1.82
CA ILE A 184 0.72 11.20 -2.14
C ILE A 184 0.53 12.22 -1.00
N CYS A 185 0.61 11.77 0.25
CA CYS A 185 0.50 12.66 1.40
C CYS A 185 1.68 13.63 1.50
N ARG A 186 2.89 13.22 1.11
CA ARG A 186 4.07 14.11 1.07
C ARG A 186 3.95 15.19 0.02
N ASP A 187 3.48 14.83 -1.19
CA ASP A 187 3.34 15.77 -2.29
C ASP A 187 2.35 16.91 -2.00
N ARG A 188 1.39 16.72 -1.09
CA ARG A 188 0.43 17.76 -0.70
C ARG A 188 0.93 18.72 0.40
N GLN A 189 2.08 18.44 1.02
CA GLN A 189 2.66 19.29 2.07
C GLN A 189 3.67 20.33 1.55
N HIS A 190 3.92 20.31 0.24
CA HIS A 190 4.73 21.29 -0.49
C HIS A 190 3.84 22.07 -1.46
#